data_AF-A0A968HUP7-F1
#
_entry.id   AF-A0A968HUP7-F1
#
_cell.length_a   1.000
_cell.length_b   1.000
_cell.length_c   1.000
_cell.angle_alpha   90.00
_cell.angle_beta   90.00
_cell.angle_gamma   90.00
#
_symmetry.space_group_name_H-M   'P 1'
#
loop_
_entity.id
_entity.type
_entity.pdbx_description
1 polymer ?
#
loop_
_entity_poly.entity_id
_entity_poly.type
_entity_poly.pdbx_seq_one_letter_code
_entity_poly.pdbx_strand_id
1 'polypeptide(L)'
;MENPSLREEPRQQNAPIMEARQDASILGWLEGLGRLMDRDHHERAKVALREEEGGEDIHSLIAGDDDFDWMIKMIRIMIKVMMINQ
;
A
#
# COMPACT_ATOMS: atom_id res chain seq x y z
N MET A 1 30.31 -1.10 11.85
CA MET A 1 28.96 -1.61 12.20
C MET A 1 28.56 -2.56 11.10
N GLU A 2 28.34 -3.84 11.42
CA GLU A 2 27.80 -4.81 10.46
C GLU A 2 26.27 -4.71 10.46
N ASN A 3 25.67 -4.79 9.27
CA ASN A 3 24.22 -4.81 9.12
C ASN A 3 23.73 -6.25 9.34
N PRO A 4 22.96 -6.53 10.41
CA PRO A 4 22.49 -7.89 10.73
C PRO A 4 21.52 -8.45 9.67
N SER A 5 21.02 -7.61 8.75
CA SER A 5 20.13 -8.01 7.66
C SER A 5 20.88 -8.40 6.38
N LEU A 6 22.18 -8.11 6.26
CA LEU A 6 22.94 -8.45 5.07
C LEU A 6 23.38 -9.92 5.14
N ARG A 7 22.97 -10.71 4.15
CA ARG A 7 23.35 -12.12 4.01
C ARG A 7 23.98 -12.33 2.64
N GLU A 8 25.06 -13.08 2.58
CA GLU A 8 25.69 -13.50 1.33
C GLU A 8 25.23 -14.92 0.99
N GLU A 9 24.64 -15.10 -0.19
CA GLU A 9 24.18 -16.39 -0.69
C GLU A 9 24.95 -16.73 -2.00
N PRO A 10 25.43 -17.98 -2.17
CA PRO A 10 26.13 -18.42 -3.37
C PRO A 10 25.29 -18.27 -4.65
N ARG A 11 25.87 -17.65 -5.70
CA ARG A 11 25.16 -17.42 -6.99
C ARG A 11 24.67 -18.68 -7.69
N GLN A 12 25.34 -19.82 -7.49
CA GLN A 12 25.00 -21.10 -8.11
C GLN A 12 24.01 -21.92 -7.29
N GLN A 13 23.65 -21.45 -6.10
CA GLN A 13 22.67 -22.12 -5.26
C GLN A 13 21.27 -21.80 -5.77
N ASN A 14 20.51 -22.85 -6.05
CA ASN A 14 19.08 -22.69 -6.34
C ASN A 14 18.37 -22.15 -5.09
N ALA A 15 17.34 -21.33 -5.31
CA ALA A 15 16.49 -20.90 -4.22
C ALA A 15 15.95 -22.13 -3.44
N PRO A 16 15.93 -22.08 -2.10
CA PRO A 16 15.36 -23.15 -1.32
C PRO A 16 13.91 -23.38 -1.76
N ILE A 17 13.54 -24.64 -1.93
CA ILE A 17 12.17 -25.00 -2.31
C ILE A 17 11.29 -24.65 -1.11
N MET A 18 10.41 -23.67 -1.29
CA MET A 18 9.43 -23.33 -0.27
C MET A 18 8.43 -24.48 -0.18
N GLU A 19 8.24 -25.03 1.02
CA GLU A 19 7.21 -26.04 1.25
C GLU A 19 5.84 -25.47 0.84
N ALA A 20 5.02 -26.30 0.19
CA ALA A 20 3.67 -25.91 -0.19
C ALA A 20 2.86 -25.63 1.09
N ARG A 21 2.60 -24.34 1.36
CA ARG A 21 1.73 -23.92 2.46
C ARG A 21 0.31 -24.43 2.18
N GLN A 22 -0.27 -25.11 3.17
CA GLN A 22 -1.66 -25.59 3.11
C GLN A 22 -2.68 -24.45 3.26
N ASP A 23 -2.22 -23.26 3.66
CA ASP A 23 -2.99 -22.02 3.64
C ASP A 23 -3.13 -21.56 2.19
N ALA A 24 -3.98 -22.23 1.41
CA ALA A 24 -4.19 -21.95 -0.01
C ALA A 24 -4.70 -20.53 -0.28
N SER A 25 -5.14 -19.82 0.76
CA SER A 25 -5.65 -18.46 0.71
C SER A 25 -4.77 -17.50 1.52
N ILE A 26 -4.46 -16.35 0.91
CA ILE A 26 -3.79 -15.22 1.57
C ILE A 26 -4.54 -14.77 2.84
N LEU A 27 -5.86 -14.94 2.89
CA LEU A 27 -6.66 -14.59 4.07
C LEU A 27 -6.35 -15.52 5.25
N GLY A 28 -6.26 -16.83 5.01
CA GLY A 28 -5.89 -17.80 6.04
C GLY A 28 -4.46 -17.57 6.53
N TRP A 29 -3.53 -17.22 5.63
CA TRP A 29 -2.17 -16.85 6.01
C TRP A 29 -2.13 -15.60 6.90
N LEU A 30 -2.91 -14.56 6.59
CA LEU A 30 -2.97 -13.34 7.38
C LEU A 30 -3.63 -13.58 8.75
N GLU A 31 -4.68 -14.40 8.80
CA GLU A 31 -5.36 -14.78 10.03
C GLU A 31 -4.45 -15.59 10.97
N GLY A 32 -3.72 -16.58 10.43
CA GLY A 32 -2.78 -17.39 11.21
C GLY A 32 -1.62 -16.58 11.83
N LEU A 33 -1.26 -15.45 11.22
CA LEU A 33 -0.28 -14.52 11.78
C LEU A 33 -0.88 -13.46 12.72
N GLY A 34 -2.20 -13.45 12.91
CA GLY A 34 -2.91 -12.40 13.64
C GLY A 34 -2.84 -11.02 12.96
N ARG A 35 -2.53 -11.00 11.66
CA ARG A 35 -2.37 -9.77 10.85
C ARG A 35 -3.62 -9.41 10.07
N LEU A 36 -4.64 -10.27 10.09
CA LEU A 36 -5.93 -9.97 9.50
C LEU A 36 -6.67 -8.99 10.43
N MET A 37 -6.73 -7.73 10.03
CA MET A 37 -7.48 -6.69 10.75
C MET A 37 -8.79 -6.39 10.05
N ASP A 38 -9.83 -6.16 10.84
CA ASP A 38 -11.07 -5.63 10.33
C ASP A 38 -10.85 -4.24 9.71
N ARG A 39 -11.48 -4.00 8.57
CA ARG A 39 -11.31 -2.78 7.78
C ARG A 39 -11.70 -1.54 8.60
N ASP A 40 -12.71 -1.64 9.44
CA ASP A 40 -13.16 -0.54 10.29
C ASP A 40 -12.13 -0.18 11.37
N HIS A 41 -11.39 -1.17 11.87
CA HIS A 41 -10.28 -0.94 12.80
C HIS A 41 -9.09 -0.31 12.07
N HIS A 42 -8.82 -0.75 10.84
CA HIS A 42 -7.74 -0.20 10.02
C HIS A 42 -7.97 1.25 9.60
N GLU A 43 -9.19 1.64 9.23
CA GLU A 43 -9.49 3.03 8.88
C GLU A 43 -9.37 3.96 10.10
N ARG A 44 -9.79 3.50 11.29
CA ARG A 44 -9.57 4.24 12.55
C ARG A 44 -8.09 4.35 12.91
N ALA A 45 -7.32 3.27 12.75
CA ALA A 45 -5.88 3.26 13.01
C ALA A 45 -5.11 4.15 12.01
N LYS A 46 -5.51 4.17 10.74
CA LYS A 46 -4.98 5.09 9.72
C LYS A 46 -5.23 6.55 10.08
N VAL A 47 -6.41 6.87 10.59
CA VAL A 47 -6.74 8.23 11.04
C VAL A 47 -5.88 8.62 12.24
N ALA A 48 -5.75 7.72 13.24
CA ALA A 48 -4.90 7.98 14.41
C ALA A 48 -3.42 8.15 14.03
N LEU A 49 -2.89 7.34 13.11
CA LEU A 49 -1.51 7.46 12.62
C LEU A 49 -1.29 8.74 11.80
N ARG A 50 -2.29 9.20 11.04
CA ARG A 50 -2.26 10.48 10.30
C ARG A 50 -2.22 11.71 11.22
N GLU A 51 -2.78 11.60 12.42
CA GLU A 51 -2.85 12.69 13.38
C GLU A 51 -1.57 12.81 14.22
N GLU A 52 -0.80 11.72 14.39
CA GLU A 52 0.37 11.67 15.29
C GLU A 52 1.71 11.93 14.58
N GLU A 53 1.90 11.39 13.37
CA GLU A 53 2.97 11.82 12.46
C GLU A 53 2.31 12.71 11.42
N GLY A 54 2.72 13.98 11.27
CA GLY A 54 2.18 14.92 10.29
C GLY A 54 2.18 14.36 8.87
N GLY A 55 1.15 13.55 8.59
CA GLY A 55 1.21 12.50 7.59
C GLY A 55 1.20 13.13 6.23
N GLU A 56 2.37 13.13 5.59
CA GLU A 56 2.47 13.40 4.17
C GLU A 56 1.54 12.41 3.46
N ASP A 57 0.43 12.93 2.94
CA ASP A 57 -0.50 12.14 2.17
C ASP A 57 0.31 11.40 1.09
N ILE A 58 0.03 10.12 0.85
CA ILE A 58 0.53 9.41 -0.35
C ILE A 58 0.20 10.25 -1.60
N HIS A 59 -0.89 11.01 -1.56
CA HIS A 59 -1.27 12.01 -2.56
C HIS A 59 -0.25 13.16 -2.71
N SER A 60 0.43 13.59 -1.65
CA SER A 60 1.52 14.57 -1.69
C SER A 60 2.80 13.96 -2.29
N LEU A 61 3.08 12.69 -1.99
CA LEU A 61 4.21 11.95 -2.58
C LEU A 61 3.99 11.62 -4.07
N ILE A 62 2.74 11.42 -4.50
CA ILE A 62 2.35 11.23 -5.91
C ILE A 62 2.26 12.58 -6.64
N ALA A 63 1.90 13.67 -5.96
CA ALA A 63 1.80 15.01 -6.55
C ALA A 63 3.14 15.63 -6.93
N GLY A 64 4.27 14.96 -6.65
CA GLY A 64 5.58 15.35 -7.15
C GLY A 64 5.80 15.07 -8.64
N ASP A 65 4.86 14.40 -9.31
CA ASP A 65 4.90 14.15 -10.76
C ASP A 65 3.84 15.03 -11.45
N ASP A 66 4.31 16.15 -12.04
CA ASP A 66 3.51 17.09 -12.85
C ASP A 66 2.73 16.41 -14.00
N ASP A 67 3.06 15.15 -14.30
CA ASP A 67 2.49 14.30 -15.34
C ASP A 67 1.01 13.93 -15.12
N PHE A 68 0.45 14.13 -13.93
CA PHE A 68 -0.96 13.83 -13.64
C PHE A 68 -1.85 15.05 -13.36
N ASP A 69 -1.29 16.28 -13.29
CA ASP A 69 -2.07 17.49 -13.00
C ASP A 69 -3.12 17.78 -14.10
N TRP A 70 -2.75 17.58 -15.37
CA TRP A 70 -3.67 17.74 -16.50
C TRP A 70 -4.84 16.75 -16.42
N MET A 71 -4.59 15.52 -15.95
CA MET A 71 -5.59 14.47 -15.84
C MET A 71 -6.57 14.77 -14.70
N ILE A 72 -6.06 15.22 -13.54
CA ILE A 72 -6.90 15.62 -12.40
C ILE A 72 -7.74 16.86 -12.73
N LYS A 73 -7.19 17.83 -13.47
CA LYS A 73 -7.94 18.99 -13.97
C LYS A 73 -9.05 18.57 -14.94
N MET A 74 -8.77 17.62 -15.84
CA MET A 74 -9.75 17.11 -16.80
C MET A 74 -10.94 16.43 -16.11
N ILE A 75 -10.67 15.56 -15.13
CA ILE A 75 -11.72 14.85 -14.37
C ILE A 75 -12.61 15.84 -13.62
N ARG A 76 -12.04 16.88 -12.99
CA ARG A 76 -12.79 17.94 -12.31
C ARG A 76 -13.70 18.73 -13.25
N ILE A 77 -13.24 19.01 -14.48
CA ILE A 77 -14.06 19.70 -15.49
C ILE A 77 -15.23 18.81 -15.92
N MET A 78 -14.99 17.53 -16.21
CA MET A 78 -16.04 16.60 -16.62
C MET A 78 -17.13 16.47 -15.56
N ILE A 79 -16.77 16.33 -14.29
CA ILE A 79 -17.75 16.25 -13.19
C ILE A 79 -18.57 17.53 -13.10
N LYS A 80 -17.93 18.72 -13.18
CA LYS A 80 -18.66 20.00 -13.17
C LYS A 80 -19.62 20.14 -14.34
N VAL A 81 -19.19 19.78 -15.55
CA VAL A 81 -20.04 19.82 -16.75
C VAL A 81 -21.22 18.87 -16.61
N MET A 82 -21.01 17.69 -16.01
CA MET A 82 -22.06 16.69 -15.80
C MET A 82 -23.07 17.12 -14.72
N MET A 83 -22.62 17.85 -13.68
CA MET A 83 -23.48 18.40 -12.64
C MET A 83 -24.26 19.65 -13.07
N ILE A 84 -23.74 20.43 -14.04
CA ILE A 84 -24.42 21.63 -14.55
C ILE A 84 -25.51 21.30 -15.58
N ASN A 85 -25.47 20.11 -16.20
CA ASN A 85 -26.44 19.64 -17.19
C ASN A 85 -27.55 18.73 -16.61
N GLN A 86 -27.82 18.81 -15.30
CA GLN A 86 -29.01 18.26 -14.64
C GLN A 86 -29.87 19.40 -14.09
#